data_AF-A0A7V5I528-F1
#
_entry.id   AF-A0A7V5I528-F1
#
_cell.length_a   1.000
_cell.length_b   1.000
_cell.length_c   1.000
_cell.angle_alpha   90.00
_cell.angle_beta   90.00
_cell.angle_gamma   90.00
#
_symmetry.space_group_name_H-M   'P 1'
#
loop_
_entity.id
_entity.type
_entity.pdbx_description
1 polymer ?
#
loop_
_entity_poly.entity_id
_entity_poly.type
_entity_poly.pdbx_seq_one_letter_code
_entity_poly.pdbx_strand_id
1 'polypeptide(L)'
;MSSESGVPATSGSEAAERLTKTLCGVYALCFVIGWLYKRWLLRRWKRAILEVLREQCAVVGEDLVRLAGSSASRDATTLVTDVWKRADNGVLEVYASGRRHVAGVLLRLDPVPREDVFTLIHDFLFEEAPDRLSIKAFISTKMERCVFALAKKHELKRLHVSYRELEHYTEQVTTVAPDLSSEYGVLADTKELAQRILNASRVALLNRYVDIIQRLRFSDIYEDEPQDDDEDAQEPDSEKPNASVESREPPGTLHPSSWSQVVHLQLALPVNLESLSEVLRFFFDLVDEVATMRMSHEAQHATQALRELVQRERQKRLNRARAKEEKEKAEERVARFEDAERRRRERREYRRRARSQRAPLRIFF
;
A
#
# COMPACT_ATOMS: atom_id res chain seq x y z
N MET A 1 25.20 -74.92 -23.19
CA MET A 1 23.75 -74.62 -23.27
C MET A 1 23.43 -73.71 -22.10
N SER A 2 23.63 -72.41 -22.30
CA SER A 2 23.48 -71.38 -21.28
C SER A 2 22.06 -70.82 -21.37
N SER A 3 21.29 -70.97 -20.30
CA SER A 3 19.96 -70.38 -20.15
C SER A 3 20.12 -69.00 -19.50
N GLU A 4 20.06 -67.94 -20.31
CA GLU A 4 19.85 -66.57 -19.84
C GLU A 4 18.42 -66.44 -19.32
N SER A 5 18.30 -66.15 -18.03
CA SER A 5 17.03 -65.79 -17.39
C SER A 5 16.87 -64.27 -17.51
N GLY A 6 15.99 -63.84 -18.40
CA GLY A 6 15.57 -62.44 -18.51
C GLY A 6 14.73 -62.05 -17.29
N VAL A 7 15.27 -61.16 -16.47
CA VAL A 7 14.53 -60.48 -15.39
C VAL A 7 13.73 -59.33 -16.02
N PRO A 8 12.40 -59.22 -15.82
CA PRO A 8 11.61 -58.17 -16.43
C PRO A 8 11.83 -56.83 -15.68
N ALA A 9 12.50 -55.89 -16.32
CA ALA A 9 12.79 -54.54 -15.80
C ALA A 9 11.57 -53.59 -15.78
N THR A 10 10.36 -54.08 -16.04
CA THR A 10 9.15 -53.26 -16.26
C THR A 10 8.30 -53.02 -15.02
N SER A 11 8.43 -53.83 -13.96
CA SER A 11 7.57 -53.74 -12.77
C SER A 11 7.83 -52.52 -11.87
N GLY A 12 9.09 -52.06 -11.79
CA GLY A 12 9.47 -50.89 -10.98
C GLY A 12 8.98 -49.56 -11.57
N SER A 13 8.94 -49.45 -12.90
CA SER A 13 8.50 -48.25 -13.62
C SER A 13 6.99 -48.02 -13.46
N GLU A 14 6.18 -49.09 -13.61
CA GLU A 14 4.73 -49.01 -13.41
C GLU A 14 4.34 -48.71 -11.96
N ALA A 15 5.09 -49.24 -10.99
CA ALA A 15 4.89 -48.94 -9.57
C ALA A 15 5.19 -47.47 -9.26
N ALA A 16 6.29 -46.93 -9.79
CA ALA A 16 6.65 -45.51 -9.63
C ALA A 16 5.61 -44.58 -10.30
N GLU A 17 5.09 -44.95 -11.47
CA GLU A 17 4.06 -44.18 -12.17
C GLU A 17 2.73 -44.16 -11.39
N ARG A 18 2.32 -45.30 -10.83
CA ARG A 18 1.13 -45.40 -9.97
C ARG A 18 1.27 -44.55 -8.71
N LEU A 19 2.42 -44.60 -8.05
CA LEU A 19 2.71 -43.77 -6.87
C LEU A 19 2.65 -42.28 -7.20
N THR A 20 3.26 -41.86 -8.31
CA THR A 20 3.25 -40.46 -8.75
C THR A 20 1.82 -39.99 -9.03
N LYS A 21 1.03 -40.78 -9.75
CA LYS A 21 -0.40 -40.48 -10.02
C LYS A 21 -1.22 -40.37 -8.73
N THR A 22 -0.99 -41.27 -7.75
CA THR A 22 -1.68 -41.19 -6.46
C THR A 22 -1.29 -39.96 -5.66
N LEU A 23 0.00 -39.58 -5.66
CA LEU A 23 0.47 -38.38 -4.99
C LEU A 23 -0.12 -37.11 -5.62
N CYS A 24 -0.12 -37.02 -6.95
CA CYS A 24 -0.75 -35.93 -7.67
C CYS A 24 -2.28 -35.87 -7.42
N GLY A 25 -2.94 -37.02 -7.34
CA GLY A 25 -4.37 -37.10 -7.02
C GLY A 25 -4.70 -36.61 -5.60
N VAL A 26 -3.89 -37.01 -4.61
CA VAL A 26 -4.03 -36.52 -3.22
C VAL A 26 -3.77 -35.02 -3.15
N TYR A 27 -2.73 -34.54 -3.82
CA TYR A 27 -2.44 -33.10 -3.91
C TYR A 27 -3.61 -32.31 -4.50
N ALA A 28 -4.14 -32.75 -5.65
CA ALA A 28 -5.28 -32.10 -6.29
C ALA A 28 -6.54 -32.10 -5.40
N LEU A 29 -6.78 -33.18 -4.65
CA LEU A 29 -7.88 -33.25 -3.70
C LEU A 29 -7.72 -32.25 -2.55
N CYS A 30 -6.52 -32.19 -1.94
CA CYS A 30 -6.21 -31.20 -0.90
C CYS A 30 -6.38 -29.77 -1.42
N PHE A 31 -5.92 -29.50 -2.64
CA PHE A 31 -6.10 -28.20 -3.29
C PHE A 31 -7.57 -27.83 -3.45
N VAL A 32 -8.40 -28.75 -3.96
CA VAL A 32 -9.84 -28.53 -4.12
C VAL A 32 -10.53 -28.29 -2.77
N ILE A 33 -10.15 -29.03 -1.72
CA ILE A 33 -10.68 -28.83 -0.36
C ILE A 33 -10.28 -27.45 0.17
N GLY A 34 -9.01 -27.06 0.04
CA GLY A 34 -8.52 -25.74 0.44
C GLY A 34 -9.23 -24.61 -0.28
N TRP A 35 -9.41 -24.74 -1.59
CA TRP A 35 -10.16 -23.80 -2.42
C TRP A 35 -11.63 -23.68 -1.99
N LEU A 36 -12.31 -24.80 -1.75
CA LEU A 36 -13.69 -24.81 -1.24
C LEU A 36 -13.80 -24.17 0.15
N TYR A 37 -12.85 -24.48 1.04
CA TYR A 37 -12.79 -23.92 2.39
C TYR A 37 -12.60 -22.40 2.36
N LYS A 38 -11.65 -21.89 1.57
CA LYS A 38 -11.44 -20.45 1.38
C LYS A 38 -12.71 -19.76 0.89
N ARG A 39 -13.40 -20.31 -0.11
CA ARG A 39 -14.66 -19.75 -0.61
C ARG A 39 -15.76 -19.78 0.45
N TRP A 40 -15.84 -20.85 1.23
CA TRP A 40 -16.79 -20.95 2.34
C TRP A 40 -16.50 -19.91 3.43
N LEU A 41 -15.23 -19.76 3.81
CA LEU A 41 -14.74 -18.79 4.79
C LEU A 41 -15.08 -17.37 4.35
N LEU A 42 -14.67 -16.98 3.13
CA LEU A 42 -14.97 -15.67 2.55
C LEU A 42 -16.48 -15.36 2.56
N ARG A 43 -17.32 -16.34 2.21
CA ARG A 43 -18.79 -16.17 2.26
C ARG A 43 -19.33 -16.00 3.68
N ARG A 44 -18.75 -16.71 4.66
CA ARG A 44 -19.14 -16.59 6.08
C ARG A 44 -18.79 -15.19 6.61
N TRP A 45 -17.55 -14.74 6.37
CA TRP A 45 -17.09 -13.41 6.77
C TRP A 45 -17.85 -12.29 6.07
N LYS A 46 -18.06 -12.41 4.75
CA LYS A 46 -18.86 -11.44 3.98
C LYS A 46 -20.21 -11.19 4.64
N ARG A 47 -20.92 -12.25 5.05
CA ARG A 47 -22.25 -12.11 5.67
C ARG A 47 -22.19 -11.36 7.01
N ALA A 48 -21.25 -11.74 7.88
CA ALA A 48 -21.09 -11.08 9.18
C ALA A 48 -20.67 -9.60 9.04
N ILE A 49 -19.74 -9.31 8.14
CA ILE A 49 -19.30 -7.94 7.85
C ILE A 49 -20.46 -7.11 7.31
N LEU A 50 -21.23 -7.65 6.35
CA LEU A 50 -22.37 -6.94 5.77
C LEU A 50 -23.48 -6.66 6.79
N GLU A 51 -23.69 -7.56 7.76
CA GLU A 51 -24.65 -7.35 8.84
C GLU A 51 -24.27 -6.13 9.68
N VAL A 52 -23.03 -6.04 10.13
CA VAL A 52 -22.53 -4.89 10.90
C VAL A 52 -22.52 -3.61 10.06
N LEU A 53 -22.12 -3.69 8.79
CA LEU A 53 -22.13 -2.51 7.91
C LEU A 53 -23.53 -1.96 7.68
N ARG A 54 -24.56 -2.82 7.60
CA ARG A 54 -25.95 -2.37 7.45
C ARG A 54 -26.49 -1.69 8.70
N GLU A 55 -25.98 -2.05 9.89
CA GLU A 55 -26.30 -1.32 11.13
C GLU A 55 -25.65 0.07 11.16
N GLN A 56 -24.46 0.20 10.59
CA GLN A 56 -23.59 1.37 10.77
C GLN A 56 -23.60 2.36 9.59
N CYS A 57 -24.01 1.92 8.40
CA CYS A 57 -24.01 2.68 7.15
C CYS A 57 -25.34 2.53 6.41
N ALA A 58 -25.85 3.62 5.84
CA ALA A 58 -27.12 3.62 5.13
C ALA A 58 -27.08 2.87 3.78
N VAL A 59 -25.93 2.84 3.11
CA VAL A 59 -25.77 2.19 1.80
C VAL A 59 -24.59 1.22 1.83
N VAL A 60 -24.84 -0.03 1.46
CA VAL A 60 -23.82 -1.09 1.51
C VAL A 60 -23.81 -1.88 0.20
N GLY A 61 -22.62 -2.01 -0.40
CA GLY A 61 -22.30 -2.96 -1.47
C GLY A 61 -23.29 -3.00 -2.64
N GLU A 62 -24.21 -3.97 -2.60
CA GLU A 62 -25.17 -4.26 -3.68
C GLU A 62 -26.19 -3.13 -3.90
N ASP A 63 -26.54 -2.39 -2.85
CA ASP A 63 -27.49 -1.28 -2.96
C ASP A 63 -26.83 0.00 -3.46
N LEU A 64 -25.50 0.14 -3.30
CA LEU A 64 -24.72 1.22 -3.90
C LEU A 64 -24.72 1.11 -5.44
N VAL A 65 -24.62 -0.13 -5.96
CA VAL A 65 -24.76 -0.44 -7.40
C VAL A 65 -26.17 -0.15 -7.91
N ARG A 66 -27.21 -0.51 -7.14
CA ARG A 66 -28.62 -0.29 -7.51
C ARG A 66 -29.04 1.18 -7.48
N LEU A 67 -28.62 1.95 -6.47
CA LEU A 67 -28.93 3.37 -6.33
C LEU A 67 -28.22 4.22 -7.39
N ALA A 68 -26.95 3.89 -7.70
CA ALA A 68 -26.20 4.56 -8.76
C ALA A 68 -26.83 4.32 -10.16
N GLY A 69 -27.51 3.19 -10.36
CA GLY A 69 -28.26 2.91 -11.59
C GLY A 69 -29.57 3.70 -11.76
N SER A 70 -30.07 4.40 -10.73
CA SER A 70 -31.44 4.95 -10.74
C SER A 70 -31.55 6.48 -10.71
N SER A 71 -30.51 7.25 -10.36
CA SER A 71 -30.60 8.72 -10.38
C SER A 71 -29.23 9.41 -10.46
N ALA A 72 -29.00 10.08 -11.59
CA ALA A 72 -28.23 11.31 -11.72
C ALA A 72 -26.96 11.48 -10.84
N SER A 73 -25.95 10.66 -11.04
CA SER A 73 -24.54 11.08 -10.98
C SER A 73 -23.68 10.04 -11.70
N ARG A 74 -23.30 10.34 -12.94
CA ARG A 74 -22.53 9.42 -13.81
C ARG A 74 -21.15 9.08 -13.23
N ASP A 75 -20.63 9.89 -12.32
CA ASP A 75 -19.29 9.69 -11.76
C ASP A 75 -19.28 8.62 -10.66
N ALA A 76 -20.38 8.47 -9.90
CA ALA A 76 -20.51 7.46 -8.84
C ALA A 76 -20.91 6.05 -9.36
N THR A 77 -21.31 5.94 -10.63
CA THR A 77 -21.92 4.72 -11.17
C THR A 77 -20.91 3.80 -11.84
N THR A 78 -19.95 4.34 -12.59
CA THR A 78 -18.80 3.59 -13.11
C THR A 78 -17.85 3.13 -12.01
N LEU A 79 -17.83 3.89 -10.92
CA LEU A 79 -17.05 3.70 -9.70
C LEU A 79 -17.26 2.38 -8.97
N VAL A 80 -18.50 1.91 -8.94
CA VAL A 80 -18.92 0.75 -8.13
C VAL A 80 -19.12 -0.49 -9.01
N THR A 81 -19.28 -0.32 -10.31
CA THR A 81 -19.42 -1.45 -11.25
C THR A 81 -18.10 -2.15 -11.54
N ASP A 82 -16.96 -1.45 -11.46
CA ASP A 82 -15.62 -2.08 -11.63
C ASP A 82 -15.13 -2.82 -10.38
N VAL A 83 -15.80 -2.65 -9.23
CA VAL A 83 -15.42 -3.24 -7.93
C VAL A 83 -15.65 -4.76 -7.87
N TRP A 84 -16.52 -5.31 -8.72
CA TRP A 84 -16.78 -6.75 -8.74
C TRP A 84 -15.86 -7.54 -9.67
N LYS A 85 -14.76 -6.95 -10.14
CA LYS A 85 -13.80 -7.59 -11.06
C LYS A 85 -12.57 -8.23 -10.41
N ARG A 86 -12.43 -8.23 -9.07
CA ARG A 86 -11.24 -8.80 -8.39
C ARG A 86 -11.46 -10.04 -7.54
N ALA A 87 -12.66 -10.62 -7.57
CA ALA A 87 -12.93 -11.93 -6.97
C ALA A 87 -12.09 -13.07 -7.59
N ASP A 88 -11.44 -12.85 -8.74
CA ASP A 88 -10.58 -13.81 -9.43
C ASP A 88 -9.22 -14.02 -8.72
N ASN A 89 -8.79 -13.07 -7.88
CA ASN A 89 -7.50 -13.14 -7.16
C ASN A 89 -7.63 -13.68 -5.73
N GLY A 90 -8.84 -14.06 -5.29
CA GLY A 90 -9.09 -14.56 -3.94
C GLY A 90 -9.13 -13.50 -2.83
N VAL A 91 -9.16 -12.21 -3.17
CA VAL A 91 -9.34 -11.08 -2.24
C VAL A 91 -10.82 -10.70 -2.22
N LEU A 92 -11.37 -10.40 -1.03
CA LEU A 92 -12.74 -9.92 -0.89
C LEU A 92 -12.73 -8.42 -0.52
N GLU A 93 -13.29 -7.59 -1.40
CA GLU A 93 -13.48 -6.15 -1.16
C GLU A 93 -14.97 -5.83 -1.01
N VAL A 94 -15.31 -5.04 0.01
CA VAL A 94 -16.67 -4.60 0.33
C VAL A 94 -16.65 -3.10 0.58
N TYR A 95 -17.57 -2.39 -0.08
CA TYR A 95 -17.70 -0.94 0.04
C TYR A 95 -19.00 -0.58 0.76
N ALA A 96 -18.94 0.40 1.64
CA ALA A 96 -20.09 0.97 2.33
C ALA A 96 -20.02 2.51 2.36
N SER A 97 -21.17 3.17 2.37
CA SER A 97 -21.28 4.63 2.43
C SER A 97 -22.58 5.04 3.15
N GLY A 98 -22.77 6.32 3.41
CA GLY A 98 -23.95 6.85 4.07
C GLY A 98 -23.86 6.92 5.59
N ARG A 99 -22.65 6.89 6.15
CA ARG A 99 -22.39 7.31 7.54
C ARG A 99 -22.06 8.80 7.56
N ARG A 100 -22.44 9.51 8.62
CA ARG A 100 -22.11 10.93 8.78
C ARG A 100 -20.59 11.12 8.80
N HIS A 101 -20.09 12.21 8.23
CA HIS A 101 -18.66 12.55 8.18
C HIS A 101 -17.76 11.64 7.32
N VAL A 102 -18.29 10.51 6.83
CA VAL A 102 -17.54 9.51 6.04
C VAL A 102 -18.05 9.51 4.62
N ALA A 103 -17.16 9.68 3.64
CA ALA A 103 -17.52 9.57 2.23
C ALA A 103 -17.75 8.11 1.83
N GLY A 104 -16.89 7.23 2.31
CA GLY A 104 -16.96 5.81 2.03
C GLY A 104 -16.07 5.01 2.96
N VAL A 105 -16.34 3.71 3.02
CA VAL A 105 -15.58 2.73 3.78
C VAL A 105 -15.24 1.60 2.83
N LEU A 106 -13.95 1.25 2.76
CA LEU A 106 -13.42 0.11 2.04
C LEU A 106 -12.97 -0.95 3.05
N LEU A 107 -13.59 -2.12 2.97
CA LEU A 107 -13.17 -3.30 3.71
C LEU A 107 -12.55 -4.27 2.73
N ARG A 108 -11.30 -4.63 2.98
CA ARG A 108 -10.54 -5.57 2.18
C ARG A 108 -10.07 -6.71 3.05
N LEU A 109 -10.52 -7.91 2.70
CA LEU A 109 -10.11 -9.16 3.31
C LEU A 109 -9.09 -9.84 2.41
N ASP A 110 -7.85 -9.89 2.88
CA ASP A 110 -6.70 -10.51 2.23
C ASP A 110 -6.43 -11.86 2.94
N PRO A 111 -7.04 -12.97 2.46
CA PRO A 111 -6.73 -14.29 2.99
C PRO A 111 -5.34 -14.73 2.53
N VAL A 112 -4.61 -15.44 3.40
CA VAL A 112 -3.36 -16.09 3.02
C VAL A 112 -3.69 -17.22 2.01
N PRO A 113 -2.89 -17.41 0.94
CA PRO A 113 -3.13 -18.44 -0.06
C PRO A 113 -2.87 -19.85 0.50
N ARG A 114 -3.82 -20.42 1.26
CA ARG A 114 -3.74 -21.78 1.86
C ARG A 114 -4.26 -22.89 0.95
N GLU A 115 -4.20 -22.68 -0.35
CA GLU A 115 -4.73 -23.64 -1.34
C GLU A 115 -3.70 -24.73 -1.69
N ASP A 116 -2.41 -24.46 -1.47
CA ASP A 116 -1.31 -25.39 -1.75
C ASP A 116 -0.87 -26.15 -0.48
N VAL A 117 -0.64 -27.46 -0.62
CA VAL A 117 -0.06 -28.32 0.42
C VAL A 117 1.32 -27.82 0.86
N PHE A 118 2.12 -27.29 -0.07
CA PHE A 118 3.42 -26.72 0.29
C PHE A 118 3.28 -25.48 1.16
N THR A 119 2.31 -24.62 0.89
CA THR A 119 2.01 -23.46 1.73
C THR A 119 1.48 -23.91 3.09
N LEU A 120 0.64 -24.94 3.17
CA LEU A 120 0.20 -25.49 4.46
C LEU A 120 1.36 -26.10 5.28
N ILE A 121 2.32 -26.76 4.64
CA ILE A 121 3.52 -27.28 5.30
C ILE A 121 4.42 -26.13 5.75
N HIS A 122 4.57 -25.10 4.92
CA HIS A 122 5.30 -23.89 5.27
C HIS A 122 4.65 -23.18 6.47
N ASP A 123 3.34 -22.96 6.44
CA ASP A 123 2.55 -22.40 7.54
C ASP A 123 2.74 -23.19 8.84
N PHE A 124 2.74 -24.53 8.76
CA PHE A 124 2.94 -25.41 9.91
C PHE A 124 4.36 -25.32 10.49
N LEU A 125 5.37 -25.13 9.65
CA LEU A 125 6.77 -25.09 10.06
C LEU A 125 7.24 -23.69 10.50
N PHE A 126 6.69 -22.63 9.93
CA PHE A 126 7.16 -21.25 10.09
C PHE A 126 6.14 -20.33 10.79
N GLU A 127 4.99 -20.86 11.20
CA GLU A 127 3.93 -20.15 11.92
C GLU A 127 3.55 -18.84 11.22
N GLU A 128 3.01 -18.96 10.01
CA GLU A 128 2.68 -17.82 9.15
C GLU A 128 1.54 -16.94 9.70
N ALA A 129 1.57 -15.68 9.23
CA ALA A 129 0.68 -14.62 9.67
C ALA A 129 -0.82 -14.97 9.50
N PRO A 130 -1.68 -14.54 10.43
CA PRO A 130 -3.13 -14.73 10.29
C PRO A 130 -3.67 -13.96 9.08
N ASP A 131 -4.81 -14.42 8.55
CA ASP A 131 -5.55 -13.72 7.50
C ASP A 131 -5.79 -12.27 7.90
N ARG A 132 -5.71 -11.32 6.97
CA ARG A 132 -5.74 -9.88 7.30
C ARG A 132 -7.03 -9.23 6.82
N LEU A 133 -7.70 -8.50 7.71
CA LEU A 133 -8.82 -7.63 7.38
C LEU A 133 -8.38 -6.17 7.52
N SER A 134 -8.42 -5.44 6.42
CA SER A 134 -8.06 -4.04 6.30
C SER A 134 -9.32 -3.20 6.11
N ILE A 135 -9.55 -2.24 6.99
CA ILE A 135 -10.74 -1.39 6.99
C ILE A 135 -10.29 0.05 6.89
N LYS A 136 -10.64 0.71 5.79
CA LYS A 136 -10.29 2.11 5.51
C LYS A 136 -11.57 2.93 5.46
N ALA A 137 -11.70 3.93 6.32
CA ALA A 137 -12.76 4.92 6.27
C ALA A 137 -12.20 6.23 5.74
N PHE A 138 -12.78 6.72 4.65
CA PHE A 138 -12.43 7.98 4.00
C PHE A 138 -13.29 9.09 4.60
N ILE A 139 -12.66 10.05 5.29
CA ILE A 139 -13.37 11.15 5.93
C ILE A 139 -13.70 12.22 4.88
N SER A 140 -14.95 12.66 4.85
CA SER A 140 -15.43 13.72 3.96
C SER A 140 -15.33 15.11 4.57
N THR A 141 -15.59 15.22 5.87
CA THR A 141 -15.48 16.51 6.56
C THR A 141 -14.03 16.87 6.82
N LYS A 142 -13.72 18.17 6.83
CA LYS A 142 -12.37 18.65 7.13
C LYS A 142 -11.95 18.23 8.56
N MET A 143 -11.18 17.16 8.64
CA MET A 143 -10.52 16.68 9.85
C MET A 143 -9.47 17.70 10.30
N GLU A 144 -9.18 17.68 11.59
CA GLU A 144 -8.04 18.40 12.13
C GLU A 144 -6.72 17.81 11.62
N ARG A 145 -5.67 18.64 11.62
CA ARG A 145 -4.33 18.21 11.26
C ARG A 145 -3.81 17.30 12.37
N CYS A 146 -3.70 16.01 12.08
CA CYS A 146 -3.22 15.05 13.04
C CYS A 146 -2.72 13.80 12.34
N VAL A 147 -1.63 13.23 12.88
CA VAL A 147 -1.10 11.93 12.46
C VAL A 147 -0.97 11.05 13.70
N PHE A 148 -1.51 9.84 13.61
CA PHE A 148 -1.52 8.87 14.70
C PHE A 148 -1.37 7.46 14.15
N ALA A 149 -0.58 6.65 14.84
CA ALA A 149 -0.52 5.21 14.63
C ALA A 149 -0.34 4.45 15.94
N LEU A 150 -1.06 3.35 16.06
CA LEU A 150 -0.94 2.35 17.11
C LEU A 150 -0.69 1.01 16.42
N ALA A 151 0.36 0.30 16.84
CA ALA A 151 0.68 -1.01 16.32
C ALA A 151 1.40 -1.84 17.39
N LYS A 152 1.50 -3.16 17.16
CA LYS A 152 2.36 -4.01 17.99
C LYS A 152 3.81 -3.54 17.90
N LYS A 153 4.57 -3.60 19.00
CA LYS A 153 5.92 -3.03 19.12
C LYS A 153 6.91 -3.56 18.08
N HIS A 154 6.80 -4.84 17.71
CA HIS A 154 7.66 -5.44 16.69
C HIS A 154 7.36 -4.89 15.28
N GLU A 155 6.12 -4.48 15.02
CA GLU A 155 5.74 -3.86 13.74
C GLU A 155 5.91 -2.35 13.73
N LEU A 156 5.85 -1.70 14.89
CA LEU A 156 5.83 -0.23 14.98
C LEU A 156 7.07 0.42 14.36
N LYS A 157 8.25 -0.16 14.56
CA LYS A 157 9.50 0.36 13.99
C LYS A 157 9.49 0.29 12.47
N ARG A 158 9.05 -0.87 11.94
CA ARG A 158 8.89 -1.05 10.49
C ARG A 158 7.87 -0.05 9.96
N LEU A 159 6.74 0.11 10.65
CA LEU A 159 5.69 1.06 10.26
C LEU A 159 6.19 2.52 10.23
N HIS A 160 6.99 2.93 11.21
CA HIS A 160 7.50 4.29 11.29
C HIS A 160 8.42 4.66 10.11
N VAL A 161 9.27 3.72 9.68
CA VAL A 161 10.17 3.92 8.53
C VAL A 161 9.44 3.73 7.20
N SER A 162 8.53 2.75 7.14
CA SER A 162 7.81 2.42 5.91
C SER A 162 6.84 3.50 5.46
N TYR A 163 6.36 4.41 6.32
CA TYR A 163 5.42 5.45 5.90
C TYR A 163 6.00 6.82 6.18
N ARG A 164 6.16 7.61 5.12
CA ARG A 164 6.77 8.94 5.19
C ARG A 164 6.01 9.86 6.14
N GLU A 165 4.68 9.75 6.17
CA GLU A 165 3.89 10.59 7.07
C GLU A 165 4.15 10.26 8.54
N LEU A 166 4.41 8.99 8.87
CA LEU A 166 4.77 8.60 10.23
C LEU A 166 6.20 9.02 10.55
N GLU A 167 7.13 8.81 9.63
CA GLU A 167 8.54 9.18 9.82
C GLU A 167 8.70 10.68 10.09
N HIS A 168 8.03 11.53 9.33
CA HIS A 168 8.23 12.98 9.40
C HIS A 168 7.34 13.70 10.42
N TYR A 169 6.15 13.18 10.73
CA TYR A 169 5.15 13.90 11.53
C TYR A 169 4.83 13.25 12.87
N THR A 170 5.45 12.13 13.23
CA THR A 170 5.14 11.45 14.50
C THR A 170 6.38 11.15 15.33
N GLU A 171 6.20 11.21 16.65
CA GLU A 171 7.17 10.73 17.62
C GLU A 171 6.57 9.60 18.46
N GLN A 172 7.43 8.72 18.99
CA GLN A 172 6.98 7.65 19.86
C GLN A 172 6.58 8.19 21.23
N VAL A 173 5.32 7.98 21.60
CA VAL A 173 4.77 8.49 22.87
C VAL A 173 4.70 7.38 23.91
N THR A 174 5.53 7.48 24.94
CA THR A 174 5.70 6.42 25.95
C THR A 174 4.77 6.57 27.17
N THR A 175 4.20 7.75 27.42
CA THR A 175 3.53 8.08 28.71
C THR A 175 2.01 8.28 28.59
N VAL A 176 1.38 7.85 27.50
CA VAL A 176 0.02 8.30 27.15
C VAL A 176 -1.08 7.57 27.92
N ALA A 177 -0.95 6.26 28.08
CA ALA A 177 -1.96 5.41 28.70
C ALA A 177 -1.26 4.38 29.58
N PRO A 178 -1.27 4.53 30.92
CA PRO A 178 -0.59 3.61 31.83
C PRO A 178 -1.15 2.19 31.73
N ASP A 179 -2.43 2.05 31.37
CA ASP A 179 -3.13 0.77 31.34
C ASP A 179 -3.05 0.07 29.97
N LEU A 180 -2.41 0.66 28.96
CA LEU A 180 -2.31 0.04 27.63
C LEU A 180 -1.35 -1.16 27.67
N SER A 181 -1.75 -2.28 27.04
CA SER A 181 -0.94 -3.49 26.96
C SER A 181 0.48 -3.19 26.47
N SER A 182 1.45 -3.83 27.12
CA SER A 182 2.86 -3.70 26.79
C SER A 182 3.22 -4.20 25.39
N GLU A 183 2.31 -4.88 24.69
CA GLU A 183 2.50 -5.29 23.29
C GLU A 183 2.35 -4.14 22.31
N TYR A 184 1.58 -3.10 22.66
CA TYR A 184 1.36 -1.96 21.78
C TYR A 184 2.43 -0.89 21.97
N GLY A 185 2.70 -0.16 20.89
CA GLY A 185 3.34 1.13 20.93
C GLY A 185 2.58 2.14 20.09
N VAL A 186 2.79 3.41 20.43
CA VAL A 186 2.00 4.53 19.92
C VAL A 186 2.94 5.57 19.33
N LEU A 187 2.63 5.98 18.11
CA LEU A 187 3.20 7.11 17.40
C LEU A 187 2.12 8.18 17.27
N ALA A 188 2.44 9.41 17.62
CA ALA A 188 1.50 10.51 17.44
C ALA A 188 2.24 11.82 17.19
N ASP A 189 1.57 12.73 16.51
CA ASP A 189 2.01 14.12 16.30
C ASP A 189 2.12 14.86 17.65
N THR A 190 1.11 14.73 18.50
CA THR A 190 1.07 15.38 19.82
C THR A 190 0.64 14.40 20.92
N LYS A 191 1.19 14.57 22.14
CA LYS A 191 0.81 13.75 23.30
C LYS A 191 -0.67 13.88 23.67
N GLU A 192 -1.24 15.09 23.52
CA GLU A 192 -2.66 15.37 23.73
C GLU A 192 -3.55 14.52 22.81
N LEU A 193 -3.16 14.37 21.53
CA LEU A 193 -3.91 13.57 20.56
C LEU A 193 -3.99 12.11 21.03
N ALA A 194 -2.85 11.57 21.43
CA ALA A 194 -2.77 10.20 21.90
C ALA A 194 -3.62 9.99 23.17
N GLN A 195 -3.64 10.94 24.11
CA GLN A 195 -4.44 10.84 25.35
C GLN A 195 -5.94 10.91 25.07
N ARG A 196 -6.36 11.75 24.14
CA ARG A 196 -7.76 11.88 23.75
C ARG A 196 -8.29 10.61 23.10
N ILE A 197 -7.51 10.06 22.18
CA ILE A 197 -7.87 8.85 21.45
C ILE A 197 -7.82 7.63 22.37
N LEU A 198 -6.82 7.53 23.23
CA LEU A 198 -6.64 6.39 24.15
C LEU A 198 -7.32 6.64 25.50
N ASN A 199 -8.64 6.86 25.47
CA ASN A 199 -9.44 6.91 26.69
C ASN A 199 -9.52 5.53 27.39
N ALA A 200 -9.93 5.50 28.66
CA ALA A 200 -9.98 4.27 29.46
C ALA A 200 -10.84 3.16 28.83
N SER A 201 -12.00 3.50 28.25
CA SER A 201 -12.90 2.54 27.60
C SER A 201 -12.28 1.91 26.36
N ARG A 202 -11.58 2.71 25.54
CA ARG A 202 -10.90 2.25 24.34
C ARG A 202 -9.68 1.43 24.67
N VAL A 203 -8.90 1.82 25.68
CA VAL A 203 -7.76 1.04 26.18
C VAL A 203 -8.22 -0.33 26.68
N ALA A 204 -9.34 -0.40 27.41
CA ALA A 204 -9.90 -1.67 27.85
C ALA A 204 -10.30 -2.59 26.67
N LEU A 205 -10.87 -2.03 25.60
CA LEU A 205 -11.22 -2.78 24.38
C LEU A 205 -9.97 -3.23 23.60
N LEU A 206 -8.97 -2.35 23.46
CA LEU A 206 -7.69 -2.69 22.83
C LEU A 206 -7.00 -3.84 23.58
N ASN A 207 -7.03 -3.81 24.92
CA ASN A 207 -6.48 -4.87 25.76
C ASN A 207 -7.28 -6.18 25.71
N ARG A 208 -8.58 -6.12 25.44
CA ARG A 208 -9.43 -7.31 25.25
C ARG A 208 -9.13 -8.01 23.93
N TYR A 209 -8.79 -7.24 22.89
CA TYR A 209 -8.62 -7.73 21.52
C TYR A 209 -7.20 -7.58 21.00
N VAL A 210 -6.20 -7.77 21.88
CA VAL A 210 -4.76 -7.62 21.56
C VAL A 210 -4.31 -8.53 20.41
N ASP A 211 -4.88 -9.74 20.35
CA ASP A 211 -4.53 -10.73 19.32
C ASP A 211 -5.12 -10.39 17.95
N ILE A 212 -6.25 -9.66 17.94
CA ILE A 212 -7.03 -9.35 16.75
C ILE A 212 -6.57 -8.01 16.17
N ILE A 213 -6.44 -6.97 16.99
CA ILE A 213 -6.09 -5.63 16.53
C ILE A 213 -4.57 -5.56 16.30
N GLN A 214 -4.16 -5.62 15.03
CA GLN A 214 -2.74 -5.54 14.66
C GLN A 214 -2.27 -4.08 14.61
N ARG A 215 -3.01 -3.24 13.90
CA ARG A 215 -2.63 -1.84 13.64
C ARG A 215 -3.85 -0.94 13.52
N LEU A 216 -3.76 0.27 14.03
CA LEU A 216 -4.72 1.36 13.89
C LEU A 216 -3.95 2.62 13.50
N ARG A 217 -4.24 3.20 12.35
CA ARG A 217 -3.58 4.40 11.82
C ARG A 217 -4.63 5.39 11.38
N PHE A 218 -4.43 6.67 11.62
CA PHE A 218 -5.17 7.71 10.93
C PHE A 218 -4.30 8.92 10.69
N SER A 219 -4.52 9.57 9.55
CA SER A 219 -3.75 10.73 9.12
C SER A 219 -4.61 11.61 8.22
N ASP A 220 -4.36 12.92 8.26
CA ASP A 220 -4.90 13.89 7.30
C ASP A 220 -4.04 14.01 6.03
N ILE A 221 -2.85 13.41 6.04
CA ILE A 221 -1.93 13.25 4.92
C ILE A 221 -1.59 11.76 4.83
N TYR A 222 -2.60 10.95 4.53
CA TYR A 222 -2.47 9.51 4.53
C TYR A 222 -1.82 8.99 3.24
N GLU A 223 -0.75 8.21 3.36
CA GLU A 223 -0.13 7.47 2.25
C GLU A 223 -0.53 5.98 2.30
N ASP A 224 -0.98 5.46 1.17
CA ASP A 224 -1.48 4.07 1.08
C ASP A 224 -0.40 3.02 0.92
N GLU A 225 0.71 3.39 0.27
CA GLU A 225 1.81 2.50 -0.05
C GLU A 225 3.01 2.83 0.83
N PRO A 226 3.70 1.80 1.34
CA PRO A 226 4.95 2.04 2.05
C PRO A 226 5.97 2.64 1.07
N GLN A 227 6.84 3.48 1.60
CA GLN A 227 8.00 4.00 0.90
C GLN A 227 8.87 2.82 0.45
N ASP A 228 9.07 2.71 -0.86
CA ASP A 228 10.11 1.85 -1.42
C ASP A 228 11.46 2.51 -1.12
N ASP A 229 12.37 1.76 -0.46
CA ASP A 229 13.71 2.23 -0.08
C ASP A 229 14.54 2.75 -1.29
N ASP A 230 14.10 2.44 -2.52
CA ASP A 230 14.73 2.81 -3.78
C ASP A 230 14.31 4.19 -4.33
N GLU A 231 13.20 4.80 -3.87
CA GLU A 231 12.70 6.06 -4.46
C GLU A 231 13.44 7.32 -3.97
N ASP A 232 14.15 7.28 -2.85
CA ASP A 232 15.00 8.41 -2.44
C ASP A 232 16.28 8.53 -3.31
N ALA A 233 16.50 7.59 -4.25
CA ALA A 233 17.53 7.65 -5.28
C ALA A 233 17.02 8.06 -6.67
N GLN A 234 15.72 8.32 -6.85
CA GLN A 234 15.21 8.80 -8.15
C GLN A 234 15.25 10.32 -8.24
N GLU A 235 16.33 10.76 -8.88
CA GLU A 235 16.54 12.07 -9.49
C GLU A 235 15.26 12.60 -10.17
N PRO A 236 14.97 13.91 -10.08
CA PRO A 236 14.09 14.53 -11.03
C PRO A 236 14.92 14.78 -12.29
N ASP A 237 15.09 13.78 -13.15
CA ASP A 237 15.62 14.09 -14.48
C ASP A 237 14.97 13.29 -15.60
N SER A 238 14.82 14.03 -16.69
CA SER A 238 14.37 13.65 -18.02
C SER A 238 12.89 13.31 -18.20
N GLU A 239 12.26 14.14 -19.04
CA GLU A 239 11.21 13.74 -19.98
C GLU A 239 11.33 12.25 -20.35
N LYS A 240 10.53 11.38 -19.74
CA LYS A 240 10.21 10.10 -20.35
C LYS A 240 9.33 10.41 -21.57
N PRO A 241 9.79 10.16 -22.81
CA PRO A 241 8.91 10.29 -23.95
C PRO A 241 7.88 9.17 -23.86
N ASN A 242 6.61 9.55 -23.69
CA ASN A 242 5.43 8.74 -24.03
C ASN A 242 5.57 7.23 -23.81
N ALA A 243 5.80 6.83 -22.55
CA ALA A 243 5.29 5.57 -22.03
C ALA A 243 4.14 5.85 -21.06
N SER A 244 3.30 6.83 -21.42
CA SER A 244 1.87 6.70 -21.20
C SER A 244 1.42 5.46 -21.98
N VAL A 245 1.59 4.28 -21.37
CA VAL A 245 0.52 3.30 -21.44
C VAL A 245 -0.64 3.99 -20.78
N GLU A 246 -1.34 4.75 -21.61
CA GLU A 246 -2.66 5.26 -21.35
C GLU A 246 -3.56 4.03 -21.35
N SER A 247 -3.45 3.25 -20.27
CA SER A 247 -4.62 2.75 -19.59
C SER A 247 -5.48 4.00 -19.40
N ARG A 248 -6.35 4.25 -20.36
CA ARG A 248 -7.35 5.31 -20.30
C ARG A 248 -8.31 4.87 -19.21
N GLU A 249 -7.90 5.08 -17.97
CA GLU A 249 -8.65 4.71 -16.79
C GLU A 249 -9.90 5.58 -16.73
N PRO A 250 -11.07 4.97 -16.48
CA PRO A 250 -12.32 5.69 -16.52
C PRO A 250 -12.33 6.79 -15.45
N PRO A 251 -12.76 8.02 -15.80
CA PRO A 251 -12.90 9.08 -14.84
C PRO A 251 -13.94 8.66 -13.79
N GLY A 252 -13.57 8.76 -12.53
CA GLY A 252 -14.45 8.47 -11.41
C GLY A 252 -13.85 7.55 -10.37
N THR A 253 -12.86 6.70 -10.66
CA THR A 253 -12.26 5.78 -9.66
C THR A 253 -11.99 6.50 -8.32
N LEU A 254 -12.44 5.88 -7.23
CA LEU A 254 -12.28 6.36 -5.85
C LEU A 254 -10.84 6.00 -5.56
N HIS A 255 -9.94 6.71 -6.24
CA HIS A 255 -8.54 6.43 -6.12
C HIS A 255 -8.18 6.83 -4.69
N PRO A 256 -7.66 5.90 -3.88
CA PRO A 256 -7.29 6.17 -2.49
C PRO A 256 -6.36 7.40 -2.37
N SER A 257 -5.55 7.72 -3.40
CA SER A 257 -4.69 8.92 -3.41
C SER A 257 -5.41 10.27 -3.45
N SER A 258 -6.71 10.31 -3.75
CA SER A 258 -7.48 11.57 -3.75
C SER A 258 -7.96 11.96 -2.35
N TRP A 259 -8.00 11.00 -1.42
CA TRP A 259 -8.48 11.20 -0.06
C TRP A 259 -7.30 11.24 0.90
N SER A 260 -6.91 12.44 1.30
CA SER A 260 -5.79 12.59 2.23
C SER A 260 -6.17 12.22 3.67
N GLN A 261 -7.46 12.23 4.00
CA GLN A 261 -7.99 11.99 5.35
C GLN A 261 -8.57 10.59 5.49
N VAL A 262 -7.84 9.69 6.12
CA VAL A 262 -8.20 8.28 6.23
C VAL A 262 -7.97 7.76 7.64
N VAL A 263 -8.91 6.94 8.12
CA VAL A 263 -8.75 6.09 9.29
C VAL A 263 -8.66 4.65 8.82
N HIS A 264 -7.56 3.99 9.17
CA HIS A 264 -7.23 2.64 8.77
C HIS A 264 -7.07 1.72 9.98
N LEU A 265 -7.86 0.65 10.02
CA LEU A 265 -7.75 -0.41 11.01
C LEU A 265 -7.39 -1.71 10.31
N GLN A 266 -6.35 -2.37 10.80
CA GLN A 266 -5.94 -3.68 10.34
C GLN A 266 -6.08 -4.70 11.46
N LEU A 267 -6.78 -5.78 11.14
CA LEU A 267 -7.08 -6.87 12.04
C LEU A 267 -6.47 -8.17 11.54
N ALA A 268 -5.95 -8.98 12.46
CA ALA A 268 -5.88 -10.42 12.27
C ALA A 268 -7.30 -10.95 12.29
N LEU A 269 -7.71 -11.70 11.28
CA LEU A 269 -9.08 -12.18 11.16
C LEU A 269 -9.42 -13.03 12.40
N PRO A 270 -10.39 -12.62 13.24
CA PRO A 270 -10.66 -13.34 14.47
C PRO A 270 -11.25 -14.72 14.17
N VAL A 271 -11.15 -15.68 15.08
CA VAL A 271 -11.88 -16.95 14.91
C VAL A 271 -13.38 -16.74 15.14
N ASN A 272 -13.74 -15.77 15.99
CA ASN A 272 -15.10 -15.47 16.42
C ASN A 272 -15.68 -14.24 15.70
N LEU A 273 -16.88 -14.40 15.13
CA LEU A 273 -17.60 -13.33 14.43
C LEU A 273 -18.14 -12.26 15.41
N GLU A 274 -18.45 -12.63 16.65
CA GLU A 274 -18.94 -11.70 17.68
C GLU A 274 -17.89 -10.64 18.02
N SER A 275 -16.64 -11.07 18.22
CA SER A 275 -15.49 -10.18 18.45
C SER A 275 -15.29 -9.20 17.30
N LEU A 276 -15.48 -9.65 16.05
CA LEU A 276 -15.40 -8.75 14.89
C LEU A 276 -16.46 -7.64 14.99
N SER A 277 -17.70 -7.98 15.36
CA SER A 277 -18.78 -6.99 15.44
C SER A 277 -18.51 -5.90 16.48
N GLU A 278 -17.95 -6.27 17.63
CA GLU A 278 -17.57 -5.31 18.68
C GLU A 278 -16.43 -4.40 18.23
N VAL A 279 -15.39 -4.97 17.61
CA VAL A 279 -14.25 -4.22 17.07
C VAL A 279 -14.66 -3.28 15.94
N LEU A 280 -15.58 -3.69 15.06
CA LEU A 280 -16.11 -2.85 13.99
C LEU A 280 -16.92 -1.68 14.54
N ARG A 281 -17.76 -1.88 15.54
CA ARG A 281 -18.50 -0.79 16.20
C ARG A 281 -17.53 0.20 16.85
N PHE A 282 -16.53 -0.31 17.57
CA PHE A 282 -15.44 0.51 18.11
C PHE A 282 -14.73 1.33 17.04
N PHE A 283 -14.41 0.74 15.89
CA PHE A 283 -13.78 1.44 14.78
C PHE A 283 -14.64 2.61 14.29
N PHE A 284 -15.94 2.38 14.13
CA PHE A 284 -16.86 3.40 13.66
C PHE A 284 -17.06 4.54 14.68
N ASP A 285 -17.13 4.23 15.97
CA ASP A 285 -17.18 5.23 17.03
C ASP A 285 -15.88 6.07 17.07
N LEU A 286 -14.74 5.43 16.80
CA LEU A 286 -13.47 6.12 16.67
C LEU A 286 -13.43 7.04 15.46
N VAL A 287 -13.93 6.59 14.31
CA VAL A 287 -14.02 7.40 13.07
C VAL A 287 -14.84 8.67 13.31
N ASP A 288 -15.98 8.54 14.00
CA ASP A 288 -16.85 9.69 14.31
C ASP A 288 -16.16 10.68 15.26
N GLU A 289 -15.42 10.20 16.26
CA GLU A 289 -14.64 11.07 17.14
C GLU A 289 -13.49 11.76 16.40
N VAL A 290 -12.73 11.01 15.60
CA VAL A 290 -11.60 11.55 14.82
C VAL A 290 -12.08 12.62 13.83
N ALA A 291 -13.23 12.41 13.20
CA ALA A 291 -13.80 13.38 12.26
C ALA A 291 -14.31 14.66 12.92
N THR A 292 -14.60 14.64 14.23
CA THR A 292 -15.21 15.77 14.97
C THR A 292 -14.29 16.39 16.02
N MET A 293 -13.14 15.77 16.31
CA MET A 293 -12.24 16.25 17.35
C MET A 293 -11.66 17.63 17.01
N ARG A 294 -11.31 18.34 18.10
CA ARG A 294 -10.66 19.65 18.08
C ARG A 294 -9.61 19.71 19.17
N MET A 295 -8.35 19.76 18.79
CA MET A 295 -7.20 19.87 19.69
C MET A 295 -7.14 21.25 20.33
N SER A 296 -6.38 21.35 21.42
CA SER A 296 -6.08 22.63 22.03
C SER A 296 -5.36 23.58 21.04
N HIS A 297 -5.46 24.87 21.29
CA HIS A 297 -4.76 25.88 20.48
C HIS A 297 -3.22 25.68 20.53
N GLU A 298 -2.71 25.17 21.65
CA GLU A 298 -1.28 24.86 21.81
C GLU A 298 -0.86 23.69 20.92
N ALA A 299 -1.61 22.59 20.93
CA ALA A 299 -1.37 21.44 20.06
C ALA A 299 -1.50 21.82 18.58
N GLN A 300 -2.51 22.60 18.20
CA GLN A 300 -2.67 23.10 16.84
C GLN A 300 -1.45 23.90 16.36
N HIS A 301 -0.94 24.79 17.22
CA HIS A 301 0.24 25.59 16.90
C HIS A 301 1.50 24.72 16.79
N ALA A 302 1.68 23.73 17.68
CA ALA A 302 2.79 22.80 17.63
C ALA A 302 2.78 21.95 16.35
N THR A 303 1.64 21.35 16.01
CA THR A 303 1.44 20.59 14.77
C THR A 303 1.67 21.45 13.54
N GLN A 304 1.20 22.70 13.53
CA GLN A 304 1.45 23.61 12.42
C GLN A 304 2.95 23.96 12.29
N ALA A 305 3.64 24.24 13.40
CA ALA A 305 5.06 24.53 13.40
C ALA A 305 5.90 23.35 12.86
N LEU A 306 5.58 22.13 13.28
CA LEU A 306 6.22 20.90 12.78
C LEU A 306 6.01 20.75 11.26
N ARG A 307 4.79 20.98 10.78
CA ARG A 307 4.49 20.88 9.34
C ARG A 307 5.22 21.92 8.51
N GLU A 308 5.30 23.15 9.00
CA GLU A 308 6.08 24.19 8.33
C GLU A 308 7.57 23.85 8.31
N LEU A 309 8.11 23.23 9.37
CA LEU A 309 9.48 22.75 9.40
C LEU A 309 9.72 21.68 8.33
N VAL A 310 8.90 20.63 8.31
CA VAL A 310 8.99 19.54 7.32
C VAL A 310 8.84 20.07 5.88
N GLN A 311 7.90 20.99 5.65
CA GLN A 311 7.73 21.63 4.34
C GLN A 311 8.96 22.45 3.93
N ARG A 312 9.55 23.22 4.86
CA ARG A 312 10.77 23.98 4.60
C ARG A 312 11.95 23.06 4.29
N GLU A 313 12.08 21.93 4.99
CA GLU A 313 13.13 20.94 4.73
C GLU A 313 12.94 20.27 3.37
N ARG A 314 11.72 19.85 3.04
CA ARG A 314 11.38 19.31 1.72
C ARG A 314 11.68 20.32 0.61
N GLN A 315 11.32 21.59 0.78
CA GLN A 315 11.60 22.63 -0.20
C GLN A 315 13.11 22.87 -0.37
N LYS A 316 13.88 22.86 0.73
CA LYS A 316 15.34 22.97 0.68
C LYS A 316 15.96 21.78 -0.07
N ARG A 317 15.47 20.56 0.16
CA ARG A 317 15.91 19.34 -0.55
C ARG A 317 15.66 19.46 -2.06
N LEU A 318 14.45 19.87 -2.44
CA LEU A 318 14.08 20.09 -3.85
C LEU A 318 14.90 21.19 -4.51
N ASN A 319 15.11 22.32 -3.85
CA ASN A 319 15.92 23.42 -4.38
C ASN A 319 17.39 23.00 -4.56
N ARG A 320 17.95 22.21 -3.64
CA ARG A 320 19.31 21.66 -3.76
C ARG A 320 19.43 20.67 -4.92
N ALA A 321 18.41 19.83 -5.15
CA ALA A 321 18.38 18.92 -6.28
C ALA A 321 18.33 19.68 -7.61
N ARG A 322 17.39 20.62 -7.76
CA ARG A 322 17.28 21.48 -8.95
C ARG A 322 18.56 22.28 -9.23
N ALA A 323 19.20 22.80 -8.19
CA ALA A 323 20.46 23.53 -8.34
C ALA A 323 21.63 22.64 -8.78
N LYS A 324 21.61 21.33 -8.49
CA LYS A 324 22.59 20.37 -9.01
C LYS A 324 22.31 20.06 -10.49
N GLU A 325 21.06 19.79 -10.82
CA GLU A 325 20.59 19.52 -12.19
C GLU A 325 20.88 20.71 -13.13
N GLU A 326 20.61 21.94 -12.68
CA GLU A 326 20.92 23.16 -13.44
C GLU A 326 22.43 23.36 -13.64
N LYS A 327 23.25 23.01 -12.64
CA LYS A 327 24.71 23.07 -12.75
C LYS A 327 25.23 22.04 -13.75
N GLU A 328 24.73 20.81 -13.67
CA GLU A 328 25.10 19.74 -14.60
C GLU A 328 24.71 20.09 -16.05
N LYS A 329 23.49 20.60 -16.26
CA LYS A 329 23.05 21.08 -17.57
C LYS A 329 23.88 22.28 -18.06
N ALA A 330 24.32 23.16 -17.16
CA ALA A 330 25.21 24.27 -17.52
C ALA A 330 26.61 23.77 -17.92
N GLU A 331 27.18 22.85 -17.16
CA GLU A 331 28.47 22.21 -17.44
C GLU A 331 28.43 21.45 -18.78
N GLU A 332 27.35 20.70 -19.04
CA GLU A 332 27.15 20.01 -20.33
C GLU A 332 27.07 20.98 -21.51
N ARG A 333 26.38 22.13 -21.33
CA ARG A 333 26.31 23.17 -22.37
C ARG A 333 27.67 23.79 -22.66
N VAL A 334 28.48 24.04 -21.63
CA VAL A 334 29.85 24.55 -21.79
C VAL A 334 30.71 23.51 -22.52
N ALA A 335 30.69 22.25 -22.08
CA ALA A 335 31.43 21.17 -22.72
C ALA A 335 31.07 21.00 -24.21
N ARG A 336 29.76 21.04 -24.56
CA ARG A 336 29.30 21.00 -25.96
C ARG A 336 29.84 22.18 -26.78
N PHE A 337 29.91 23.37 -26.19
CA PHE A 337 30.45 24.56 -26.87
C PHE A 337 31.96 24.44 -27.10
N GLU A 338 32.72 24.02 -26.08
CA GLU A 338 34.16 23.81 -26.17
C GLU A 338 34.53 22.73 -27.20
N ASP A 339 33.79 21.62 -27.26
CA ASP A 339 33.98 20.57 -28.25
C ASP A 339 33.67 21.05 -29.68
N ALA A 340 32.59 21.82 -29.85
CA ALA A 340 32.26 22.41 -31.13
C ALA A 340 33.36 23.39 -31.60
N GLU A 341 33.94 24.14 -30.67
CA GLU A 341 35.05 25.04 -30.98
C GLU A 341 36.33 24.28 -31.34
N ARG A 342 36.65 23.21 -30.61
CA ARG A 342 37.79 22.31 -30.90
C ARG A 342 37.67 21.72 -32.31
N ARG A 343 36.52 21.15 -32.65
CA ARG A 343 36.23 20.62 -34.00
C ARG A 343 36.34 21.68 -35.09
N ARG A 344 35.95 22.93 -34.82
CA ARG A 344 36.11 24.06 -35.77
C ARG A 344 37.58 24.42 -35.97
N ARG A 345 38.40 24.43 -34.92
CA ARG A 345 39.84 24.69 -34.99
C ARG A 345 40.55 23.61 -35.81
N GLU A 346 40.29 22.34 -35.53
CA GLU A 346 40.85 21.20 -36.28
C GLU A 346 40.49 21.24 -37.77
N ARG A 347 39.23 21.55 -38.13
CA ARG A 347 38.81 21.72 -39.54
C ARG A 347 39.56 22.85 -40.24
N ARG A 348 39.83 23.97 -39.55
CA ARG A 348 40.60 25.10 -40.11
C ARG A 348 42.05 24.68 -40.36
N GLU A 349 42.67 23.95 -39.44
CA GLU A 349 44.03 23.44 -39.60
C GLU A 349 44.14 22.42 -40.72
N TYR A 350 43.22 21.46 -40.81
CA TYR A 350 43.17 20.50 -41.91
C TYR A 350 43.04 21.20 -43.27
N ARG A 351 42.16 22.21 -43.36
CA ARG A 351 41.98 22.99 -44.59
C ARG A 351 43.24 23.78 -44.97
N ARG A 352 44.00 24.27 -44.00
CA ARG A 352 45.32 24.89 -44.24
C ARG A 352 46.32 23.87 -44.78
N ARG A 353 46.45 22.70 -44.14
CA ARG A 353 47.35 21.62 -44.60
C ARG A 353 47.00 21.13 -46.01
N ALA A 354 45.72 20.93 -46.32
CA ALA A 354 45.25 20.54 -47.64
C ALA A 354 45.51 21.61 -48.73
N ARG A 355 45.46 22.90 -48.37
CA ARG A 355 45.83 24.00 -49.27
C ARG A 355 47.34 24.04 -49.52
N SER A 356 48.16 23.81 -48.49
CA SER A 356 49.62 23.73 -48.62
C SER A 356 50.08 22.53 -49.46
N GLN A 357 49.40 21.38 -49.38
CA GLN A 357 49.70 20.21 -50.22
C GLN A 357 49.25 20.36 -51.69
N ARG A 358 48.34 21.31 -51.99
CA ARG A 358 47.86 21.63 -53.34
C ARG A 358 48.67 22.75 -54.04
N ALA A 359 49.88 23.05 -53.58
CA ALA A 359 50.76 23.96 -54.31
C ALA A 359 51.16 23.33 -55.66
N PRO A 360 51.08 24.06 -56.79
CA PRO A 360 51.26 23.48 -58.11
C PRO A 360 52.68 23.00 -58.34
N LEU A 361 52.82 21.78 -58.89
CA LEU A 361 54.07 21.26 -59.43
C LEU A 361 54.61 22.27 -60.45
N ARG A 362 55.70 22.94 -60.10
CA ARG A 362 56.49 23.74 -61.04
C ARG A 362 57.02 22.79 -62.12
N ILE A 363 56.42 22.83 -63.30
CA ILE A 363 56.97 22.23 -64.52
C ILE A 363 58.22 23.04 -64.86
N PHE A 364 59.40 22.44 -64.71
CA PHE A 364 60.64 22.97 -65.27
C PHE A 364 60.68 22.60 -66.76
N PHE A 365 60.80 23.60 -67.63
CA PHE A 365 61.21 23.47 -69.03
C PHE A 365 62.62 24.01 -69.18
#